data_AF-A0A956CLS5-F1
#
_entry.id   AF-A0A956CLS5-F1
#
_cell.length_a   1.000
_cell.length_b   1.000
_cell.length_c   1.000
_cell.angle_alpha   90.00
_cell.angle_beta   90.00
_cell.angle_gamma   90.00
#
_symmetry.space_group_name_H-M   'P 1'
#
loop_
_entity.id
_entity.type
_entity.pdbx_description
1 polymer ?
#
loop_
_entity_poly.entity_id
_entity_poly.type
_entity_poly.pdbx_seq_one_letter_code
_entity_poly.pdbx_strand_id
1 'polypeptide(L)'
;MFLRLLTSIHGHVGVLAIALLFHPAIVLWRGAPLTRASKVAVALSAGFAFAAFACGVALYSDYRTLVRGTLFLESRTAGLLFETKEHAGFMALAMVLGAAATAFLAPRNRPEYRRAAARVFAAAGVFALVVGGLGTYVTSLATFSK
;
A
#
# COMPACT_ATOMS: atom_id res chain seq x y z
N MET A 1 6.92 24.45 -3.19
CA MET A 1 7.13 23.96 -1.80
C MET A 1 6.14 22.87 -1.41
N PHE A 2 4.84 23.09 -1.63
CA PHE A 2 3.75 22.15 -1.29
C PHE A 2 3.90 20.73 -1.89
N LEU A 3 4.18 20.59 -3.18
CA LEU A 3 4.37 19.27 -3.84
C LEU A 3 5.52 18.45 -3.22
N ARG A 4 6.63 19.10 -2.82
CA ARG A 4 7.76 18.41 -2.17
C ARG A 4 7.38 17.90 -0.79
N LEU A 5 6.63 18.69 -0.03
CA LEU A 5 6.11 18.29 1.27
C LEU A 5 5.16 17.10 1.14
N LEU A 6 4.20 17.14 0.22
CA LEU A 6 3.28 16.03 -0.03
C LEU A 6 4.00 14.77 -0.49
N THR A 7 5.01 14.90 -1.37
CA THR A 7 5.84 13.76 -1.81
C THR A 7 6.57 13.14 -0.63
N SER A 8 7.15 13.96 0.25
CA SER A 8 7.81 13.48 1.47
C SER A 8 6.82 12.78 2.40
N ILE A 9 5.67 13.39 2.68
CA ILE A 9 4.62 12.79 3.53
C ILE A 9 4.16 11.46 2.94
N HIS A 10 3.86 11.41 1.64
CA HIS A 10 3.45 10.19 0.95
C HIS A 10 4.49 9.06 1.12
N GLY A 11 5.79 9.38 0.97
CA GLY A 11 6.87 8.41 1.20
C GLY A 11 6.88 7.85 2.62
N HIS A 12 6.84 8.71 3.64
CA HIS A 12 6.85 8.29 5.04
C HIS A 12 5.59 7.49 5.42
N VAL A 13 4.41 7.97 4.99
CA VAL A 13 3.14 7.27 5.23
C VAL A 13 3.11 5.91 4.52
N GLY A 14 3.69 5.82 3.31
CA GLY A 14 3.84 4.56 2.58
C GLY A 14 4.69 3.55 3.34
N VAL A 15 5.86 3.95 3.86
CA VAL A 15 6.73 3.07 4.66
C VAL A 15 6.02 2.62 5.94
N LEU A 16 5.33 3.53 6.64
CA LEU A 16 4.55 3.19 7.82
C LEU A 16 3.41 2.22 7.50
N ALA A 17 2.69 2.43 6.39
CA ALA A 17 1.64 1.52 5.93
C ALA A 17 2.22 0.12 5.69
N ILE A 18 3.34 -0.01 4.97
CA ILE A 18 4.01 -1.29 4.73
C ILE A 18 4.29 -2.02 6.05
N ALA A 19 4.90 -1.34 7.02
CA ALA A 19 5.21 -1.94 8.32
C ALA A 19 3.95 -2.40 9.07
N LEU A 20 2.90 -1.57 9.06
CA LEU A 20 1.65 -1.85 9.74
C LEU A 20 0.89 -3.03 9.13
N LEU A 21 0.93 -3.23 7.81
CA LEU A 21 0.15 -4.27 7.12
C LEU A 21 0.46 -5.70 7.57
N PHE A 22 1.69 -5.98 8.01
CA PHE A 22 2.06 -7.29 8.52
C PHE A 22 1.48 -7.58 9.91
N HIS A 23 1.16 -6.55 10.70
CA HIS A 23 0.66 -6.73 12.05
C HIS A 23 -0.74 -7.38 12.10
N PRO A 24 -1.76 -6.91 11.33
CA PRO A 24 -3.03 -7.63 11.15
C PRO A 24 -2.86 -9.08 10.71
N ALA A 25 -1.93 -9.37 9.81
CA ALA A 25 -1.69 -10.73 9.34
C ALA A 25 -1.28 -11.66 10.50
N ILE A 26 -0.39 -11.20 11.38
CA ILE A 26 0.06 -11.96 12.54
C ILE A 26 -1.08 -12.16 13.56
N VAL A 27 -1.78 -11.08 13.94
CA VAL A 27 -2.82 -11.18 14.98
C VAL A 27 -4.05 -11.98 14.53
N LEU A 28 -4.37 -11.96 13.24
CA LEU A 28 -5.48 -12.72 12.66
C LEU A 28 -5.11 -14.17 12.32
N TRP A 29 -3.83 -14.53 12.29
CA TRP A 29 -3.35 -15.83 11.81
C TRP A 29 -3.98 -17.03 12.52
N ARG A 30 -4.21 -16.91 13.84
CA ARG A 30 -4.82 -17.98 14.64
C ARG A 30 -6.33 -18.12 14.42
N GLY A 31 -6.98 -17.11 13.84
CA GLY A 31 -8.44 -17.06 13.63
C GLY A 31 -9.24 -16.73 14.89
N ALA A 32 -8.58 -16.27 15.96
CA ALA A 32 -9.24 -15.89 17.21
C ALA A 32 -10.16 -14.67 17.01
N PRO A 33 -11.23 -14.53 17.81
CA PRO A 33 -12.07 -13.32 17.79
C PRO A 33 -11.26 -12.05 18.05
N LEU A 34 -11.62 -10.96 17.38
CA LEU A 34 -10.92 -9.68 17.51
C LEU A 34 -11.05 -9.09 18.92
N THR A 35 -9.92 -8.99 19.62
CA THR A 35 -9.78 -8.16 20.82
C THR A 35 -9.85 -6.67 20.48
N ARG A 36 -10.05 -5.78 21.46
CA ARG A 36 -10.03 -4.32 21.24
C ARG A 36 -8.71 -3.88 20.57
N ALA A 37 -7.57 -4.38 21.04
CA ALA A 37 -6.27 -4.10 20.46
C ALA A 37 -6.16 -4.58 19.00
N SER A 38 -6.66 -5.78 18.69
CA SER A 38 -6.63 -6.31 17.32
C SER A 38 -7.51 -5.47 16.37
N LYS A 39 -8.67 -5.00 16.84
CA LYS A 39 -9.52 -4.07 16.07
C LYS A 39 -8.80 -2.78 15.72
N VAL A 40 -8.10 -2.18 16.69
CA VAL A 40 -7.30 -0.98 16.47
C VAL A 40 -6.18 -1.24 15.46
N ALA A 41 -5.47 -2.37 15.58
CA ALA A 41 -4.42 -2.73 14.62
C ALA A 41 -4.95 -2.86 13.18
N VAL A 42 -6.08 -3.54 12.98
CA VAL A 42 -6.73 -3.63 11.65
C VAL A 42 -7.14 -2.26 11.13
N ALA A 43 -7.79 -1.45 11.97
CA ALA A 43 -8.27 -0.11 11.60
C ALA A 43 -7.11 0.83 11.24
N LEU A 44 -6.05 0.87 12.04
CA LEU A 44 -4.88 1.69 11.77
C LEU A 44 -4.17 1.25 10.49
N SER A 45 -3.98 -0.06 10.28
CA SER A 45 -3.34 -0.56 9.06
C SER A 45 -4.13 -0.18 7.80
N ALA A 46 -5.45 -0.33 7.85
CA ALA A 46 -6.32 0.09 6.75
C ALA A 46 -6.32 1.62 6.54
N GLY A 47 -6.36 2.39 7.64
CA GLY A 47 -6.32 3.85 7.59
C GLY A 47 -5.03 4.39 7.00
N PHE A 48 -3.87 3.86 7.40
CA PHE A 48 -2.57 4.26 6.85
C PHE A 48 -2.41 3.84 5.39
N ALA A 49 -2.85 2.64 5.00
CA ALA A 49 -2.83 2.21 3.61
C ALA A 49 -3.73 3.10 2.73
N PHE A 50 -4.93 3.44 3.21
CA PHE A 50 -5.82 4.37 2.54
C PHE A 50 -5.22 5.77 2.42
N ALA A 51 -4.64 6.31 3.51
CA ALA A 51 -3.98 7.61 3.51
C ALA A 51 -2.80 7.65 2.53
N ALA A 52 -1.96 6.61 2.51
CA ALA A 52 -0.86 6.48 1.56
C ALA A 52 -1.36 6.54 0.11
N PHE A 53 -2.40 5.76 -0.20
CA PHE A 53 -3.00 5.74 -1.52
C PHE A 53 -3.64 7.08 -1.90
N ALA A 54 -4.42 7.69 -1.00
CA ALA A 54 -5.06 8.98 -1.21
C ALA A 54 -4.04 10.10 -1.46
N CYS A 55 -2.93 10.11 -0.71
CA CYS A 55 -1.80 11.01 -0.98
C CYS A 55 -1.18 10.76 -2.36
N GLY A 56 -1.05 9.49 -2.77
CA GLY A 56 -0.57 9.13 -4.11
C GLY A 56 -1.49 9.64 -5.21
N VAL A 57 -2.81 9.52 -5.03
CA VAL A 57 -3.84 10.05 -5.95
C VAL A 57 -3.78 11.58 -6.01
N ALA A 58 -3.62 12.26 -4.88
CA ALA A 58 -3.52 13.72 -4.82
C ALA A 58 -2.28 14.25 -5.58
N LEU A 59 -1.22 13.46 -5.67
CA LEU A 59 0.00 13.77 -6.42
C LEU A 59 -0.07 13.31 -7.89
N TYR A 60 -1.07 12.50 -8.26
CA TYR A 60 -1.05 11.67 -9.46
C TYR A 60 -0.99 12.47 -10.75
N SER A 61 -1.87 13.47 -10.92
CA SER A 61 -1.97 14.26 -12.16
C SER A 61 -0.62 14.88 -12.56
N ASP A 62 -0.05 15.66 -11.64
CA ASP A 62 1.15 16.44 -11.91
C ASP A 62 2.39 15.56 -11.97
N TYR A 63 2.47 14.54 -11.11
CA TYR A 63 3.60 13.63 -11.08
C TYR A 63 3.62 12.73 -12.32
N ARG A 64 2.48 12.18 -12.73
CA ARG A 64 2.38 11.27 -13.89
C ARG A 64 2.72 11.97 -15.18
N THR A 65 2.19 13.18 -15.40
CA THR A 65 2.44 13.94 -16.64
C THR A 65 3.93 14.24 -16.83
N LEU A 66 4.64 14.58 -15.76
CA LEU A 66 6.07 14.88 -15.79
C LEU A 66 6.97 13.63 -15.86
N VAL A 67 6.65 12.59 -15.09
CA VAL A 67 7.56 11.44 -14.90
C VAL A 67 7.37 10.37 -15.96
N ARG A 68 6.13 10.07 -16.35
CA ARG A 68 5.85 8.95 -17.27
C ARG A 68 6.53 9.14 -18.61
N GLY A 69 6.40 10.33 -19.22
CA GLY A 69 7.00 10.61 -20.52
C GLY A 69 8.52 10.43 -20.52
N THR A 70 9.19 11.05 -19.54
CA THR A 70 10.64 10.97 -19.36
C THR A 70 11.13 9.53 -19.16
N LEU A 71 10.45 8.75 -18.31
CA LEU A 71 10.81 7.34 -18.11
C LEU A 71 10.70 6.52 -19.39
N PHE A 72 9.66 6.73 -20.20
CA PHE A 72 9.52 6.00 -21.47
C PHE A 72 10.55 6.41 -22.53
N LEU A 73 11.01 7.66 -22.51
CA LEU A 73 12.10 8.13 -23.38
C LEU A 73 13.44 7.53 -22.97
N GLU A 74 13.69 7.38 -21.66
CA GLU A 74 14.94 6.80 -21.15
C GLU A 74 14.97 5.27 -21.21
N SER A 75 13.87 4.62 -20.79
CA SER A 75 13.77 3.16 -20.73
C SER A 75 12.31 2.72 -20.71
N ARG A 76 11.89 2.01 -21.78
CA ARG A 76 10.55 1.39 -21.85
C ARG A 76 10.25 0.51 -20.63
N THR A 77 11.24 -0.21 -20.11
CA THR A 77 11.09 -1.05 -18.92
C THR A 77 10.77 -0.20 -17.68
N ALA A 78 11.45 0.93 -17.50
CA ALA A 78 11.19 1.83 -16.37
C ALA A 78 9.77 2.43 -16.45
N GLY A 79 9.33 2.82 -17.66
CA GLY A 79 7.95 3.28 -17.89
C GLY A 79 6.89 2.20 -17.58
N LEU A 80 7.13 0.95 -17.96
CA LEU A 80 6.22 -0.17 -17.64
C LEU A 80 6.21 -0.52 -16.14
N LEU A 81 7.36 -0.48 -15.47
CA LEU A 81 7.45 -0.67 -14.02
C LEU A 81 6.71 0.44 -13.27
N PHE A 82 6.80 1.68 -13.77
CA PHE A 82 6.03 2.81 -13.25
C PHE A 82 4.52 2.56 -13.32
N GLU A 83 3.99 2.10 -14.46
CA GLU A 83 2.56 1.78 -14.57
C GLU A 83 2.17 0.58 -13.69
N THR A 84 3.02 -0.44 -13.64
CA THR A 84 2.79 -1.64 -12.82
C THR A 84 2.68 -1.29 -11.34
N LYS A 85 3.50 -0.36 -10.84
CA LYS A 85 3.47 0.05 -9.43
C LYS A 85 2.13 0.70 -9.05
N GLU A 86 1.48 1.40 -9.98
CA GLU A 86 0.21 2.07 -9.70
C GLU A 86 -0.92 1.05 -9.54
N HIS A 87 -0.98 0.07 -10.46
CA HIS A 87 -1.93 -1.03 -10.38
C HIS A 87 -1.71 -1.88 -9.13
N ALA A 88 -0.45 -2.19 -8.82
CA ALA A 88 -0.08 -2.91 -7.61
C ALA A 88 -0.49 -2.14 -6.34
N GLY A 89 -0.37 -0.81 -6.33
CA GLY A 89 -0.82 0.04 -5.23
C GLY A 89 -2.34 0.00 -5.04
N PHE A 90 -3.09 0.05 -6.14
CA PHE A 90 -4.55 -0.11 -6.10
C PHE A 90 -4.98 -1.50 -5.62
N MET A 91 -4.34 -2.56 -6.11
CA MET A 91 -4.58 -3.94 -5.67
C MET A 91 -4.31 -4.09 -4.17
N ALA A 92 -3.19 -3.54 -3.67
CA ALA A 92 -2.88 -3.55 -2.24
C ALA A 92 -4.00 -2.87 -1.44
N LEU A 93 -4.47 -1.69 -1.85
CA LEU A 93 -5.57 -1.01 -1.18
C LEU A 93 -6.85 -1.84 -1.16
N ALA A 94 -7.27 -2.38 -2.31
CA ALA A 94 -8.47 -3.20 -2.43
C ALA A 94 -8.41 -4.44 -1.51
N MET A 95 -7.26 -5.12 -1.48
CA MET A 95 -7.00 -6.24 -0.58
C MET A 95 -7.11 -5.84 0.89
N VAL A 96 -6.52 -4.71 1.28
CA VAL A 96 -6.54 -4.22 2.66
C VAL A 96 -7.95 -3.90 3.13
N LEU A 97 -8.72 -3.17 2.31
CA LEU A 97 -10.10 -2.82 2.65
C LEU A 97 -10.99 -4.06 2.73
N GLY A 98 -10.83 -5.00 1.78
CA GLY A 98 -11.54 -6.28 1.79
C GLY A 98 -11.18 -7.15 2.99
N ALA A 99 -9.90 -7.26 3.34
CA ALA A 99 -9.44 -8.00 4.50
C ALA A 99 -9.89 -7.36 5.82
N ALA A 100 -9.87 -6.03 5.92
CA ALA A 100 -10.37 -5.31 7.08
C ALA A 100 -11.86 -5.54 7.28
N ALA A 101 -12.67 -5.36 6.22
CA ALA A 101 -14.10 -5.64 6.25
C ALA A 101 -14.38 -7.09 6.66
N THR A 102 -13.68 -8.04 6.05
CA THR A 102 -13.78 -9.47 6.40
C THR A 102 -13.45 -9.71 7.86
N ALA A 103 -12.38 -9.12 8.39
CA ALA A 103 -11.98 -9.29 9.78
C ALA A 103 -13.04 -8.74 10.76
N PHE A 104 -13.63 -7.58 10.46
CA PHE A 104 -14.66 -6.96 11.30
C PHE A 104 -16.02 -7.67 11.23
N LEU A 105 -16.40 -8.19 10.07
CA LEU A 105 -17.70 -8.82 9.83
C LEU A 105 -17.70 -10.34 10.07
N ALA A 106 -16.52 -10.96 10.22
CA ALA A 106 -16.40 -12.41 10.41
C ALA A 106 -17.17 -12.91 11.65
N PRO A 107 -18.08 -13.90 11.50
CA PRO A 107 -18.77 -14.52 12.63
C PRO A 107 -17.81 -15.11 13.66
N ARG A 108 -18.13 -15.02 14.95
CA ARG A 108 -17.22 -15.48 16.03
C ARG A 108 -16.85 -16.96 15.93
N ASN A 109 -17.79 -17.82 15.53
CA ASN A 109 -17.62 -19.27 15.37
C ASN A 109 -16.96 -19.71 14.06
N ARG A 110 -16.55 -18.76 13.19
CA ARG A 110 -16.00 -19.04 11.85
C ARG A 110 -14.57 -18.49 11.72
N PRO A 111 -13.55 -19.17 12.28
CA PRO A 111 -12.15 -18.72 12.26
C PRO A 111 -11.56 -18.65 10.85
N GLU A 112 -12.11 -19.37 9.87
CA GLU A 112 -11.65 -19.43 8.49
C GLU A 112 -11.63 -18.05 7.82
N TYR A 113 -12.64 -17.20 8.05
CA TYR A 113 -12.70 -15.85 7.48
C TYR A 113 -11.57 -14.96 7.98
N ARG A 114 -11.24 -15.05 9.27
CA ARG A 114 -10.14 -14.28 9.87
C ARG A 114 -8.79 -14.76 9.38
N ARG A 115 -8.61 -16.08 9.21
CA ARG A 115 -7.39 -16.65 8.60
C ARG A 115 -7.25 -16.25 7.14
N ALA A 116 -8.34 -16.21 6.38
CA ALA A 116 -8.34 -15.70 5.02
C ALA A 116 -7.95 -14.21 4.99
N ALA A 117 -8.56 -13.37 5.84
CA ALA A 117 -8.18 -11.97 5.99
C ALA A 117 -6.69 -11.81 6.35
N ALA A 118 -6.15 -12.66 7.24
CA ALA A 118 -4.74 -12.65 7.61
C ALA A 118 -3.81 -12.84 6.39
N ARG A 119 -4.14 -13.81 5.52
CA ARG A 119 -3.38 -14.10 4.29
C ARG A 119 -3.48 -12.95 3.29
N VAL A 120 -4.66 -12.35 3.17
CA VAL A 120 -4.88 -11.19 2.28
C VAL A 120 -4.11 -9.96 2.78
N PHE A 121 -4.07 -9.71 4.09
CA PHE A 121 -3.22 -8.67 4.68
C PHE A 121 -1.73 -8.91 4.39
N ALA A 122 -1.25 -10.15 4.55
CA ALA A 122 0.13 -10.50 4.24
C ALA A 122 0.45 -10.28 2.75
N ALA A 123 -0.43 -10.72 1.85
CA ALA A 123 -0.28 -10.50 0.41
C ALA A 123 -0.27 -9.00 0.08
N ALA A 124 -1.18 -8.22 0.66
CA ALA A 124 -1.19 -6.77 0.48
C ALA A 124 0.09 -6.09 0.98
N GLY A 125 0.66 -6.56 2.10
CA GLY A 125 1.97 -6.11 2.59
C GLY A 125 3.10 -6.38 1.60
N VAL A 126 3.10 -7.54 0.94
CA VAL A 126 4.04 -7.87 -0.14
C VAL A 126 3.86 -6.94 -1.35
N PHE A 127 2.62 -6.72 -1.80
CA PHE A 127 2.35 -5.76 -2.87
C PHE A 127 2.82 -4.35 -2.49
N ALA A 128 2.57 -3.90 -1.27
CA ALA A 128 3.00 -2.59 -0.79
C ALA A 128 4.54 -2.47 -0.75
N LEU A 129 5.26 -3.54 -0.36
CA LEU A 129 6.74 -3.60 -0.46
C LEU A 129 7.22 -3.43 -1.91
N VAL A 130 6.59 -4.15 -2.85
CA VAL A 130 6.92 -4.04 -4.29
C VAL A 130 6.67 -2.61 -4.78
N VAL A 131 5.54 -2.01 -4.43
CA VAL A 131 5.21 -0.62 -4.79
C VAL A 131 6.23 0.37 -4.22
N GLY A 132 6.59 0.21 -2.95
CA GLY A 132 7.62 1.03 -2.30
C GLY A 132 8.97 0.90 -3.00
N GLY A 133 9.42 -0.33 -3.26
CA GLY A 133 10.68 -0.60 -3.95
C GLY A 133 10.72 -0.04 -5.37
N LEU A 134 9.65 -0.23 -6.16
CA LEU A 134 9.54 0.35 -7.49
C LEU A 134 9.48 1.88 -7.45
N GLY A 135 8.82 2.47 -6.45
CA GLY A 135 8.79 3.91 -6.23
C GLY A 135 10.19 4.48 -5.94
N THR A 136 10.95 3.83 -5.07
CA THR A 136 12.35 4.20 -4.79
C THR A 136 13.23 4.07 -6.03
N TYR A 137 13.10 2.98 -6.79
CA TYR A 137 13.85 2.78 -8.04
C TYR A 137 13.53 3.84 -9.11
N VAL A 138 12.25 4.13 -9.34
CA VAL A 138 11.85 5.20 -10.27
C VAL A 138 12.41 6.55 -9.84
N THR A 139 12.39 6.82 -8.52
CA THR A 139 12.86 8.10 -7.98
C THR A 139 14.38 8.23 -8.12
N SER A 140 15.14 7.14 -7.96
CA SER A 140 16.59 7.18 -8.17
C SER A 140 16.91 7.52 -9.62
N LEU A 141 16.25 6.89 -10.59
CA LEU A 141 16.44 7.20 -12.02
C LEU A 141 16.11 8.66 -12.34
N ALA A 142 14.95 9.15 -11.91
CA ALA A 142 14.52 10.53 -12.18
C ALA A 142 15.42 11.61 -11.53
N THR A 143 16.25 11.25 -10.55
CA THR A 143 17.20 12.16 -9.91
C THR A 143 18.51 12.27 -10.70
N PHE A 144 18.91 11.25 -11.46
CA PHE A 144 20.13 11.26 -12.28
C PHE A 144 19.94 11.90 -13.67
N SER A 145 18.70 12.20 -14.05
CA SER A 145 18.35 12.87 -15.32
C SER A 145 18.31 14.41 -15.21
N LYS A 146 18.72 14.97 -14.06
CA LYS A 146 18.91 16.41 -13.82
C LYS A 146 20.38 16.68 -13.56
#